data_AF-A0AAW1NR20-F1
#
_entry.id   AF-A0AAW1NR20-F1
#
_cell.length_a   1.000
_cell.length_b   1.000
_cell.length_c   1.000
_cell.angle_alpha   90.00
_cell.angle_beta   90.00
_cell.angle_gamma   90.00
#
_symmetry.space_group_name_H-M   'P 1'
#
loop_
_entity.id
_entity.type
_entity.pdbx_description
1 polymer ?
#
loop_
_entity_poly.entity_id
_entity_poly.type
_entity_poly.pdbx_seq_one_letter_code
_entity_poly.pdbx_strand_id
1 'polypeptide(L)'
;MTFVALWVPLAGGLCSRQCNGCICSLISGRRLALQNKLRPSARAASLMQLTLQPRSMPAKPHKRASTGRQPDVSAEHKGRQLHVFGTAHLEHQADIACWILAKRPAAVVFETAVTPKHGMATGNVFDCVTGPQDPVQPLFVRWLCPLAQQIADSNGAALEDLAANFSAEQLAYIATLAIGAPLVFGDRSKRETFKRLLTIPTNVELDSAFGLQASLNALELLDGQPAIADPNHSTLNDCDLSNRNDLERPQQGASAAARQGIRRALVECVLRLSCGEGVLQEFQMYLPSLEPTEQEQYDAVTQLYGTPRMLLAVLSRQLLQRVCGGLGVDMWDVLQPLRQARPINGGSAVDPDLVMDLRLLNYQLD
;
A
#
# COMPACT_ATOMS: atom_id res chain seq x y z
N MET A 1 -2.89 -3.92 -1.73
CA MET A 1 -2.29 -5.14 -2.30
C MET A 1 -1.93 -6.00 -1.13
N THR A 2 -2.26 -7.28 -1.18
CA THR A 2 -1.87 -8.25 -0.15
C THR A 2 -0.83 -9.17 -0.73
N PHE A 3 0.28 -9.33 -0.02
CA PHE A 3 1.31 -10.29 -0.40
C PHE A 3 0.99 -11.69 0.12
N VAL A 4 1.02 -12.67 -0.77
CA VAL A 4 0.96 -14.11 -0.46
C VAL A 4 2.33 -14.71 -0.73
N ALA A 5 2.97 -15.29 0.30
CA ALA A 5 4.27 -15.94 0.20
C ALA A 5 4.16 -17.46 0.38
N LEU A 6 4.66 -18.23 -0.59
CA LEU A 6 4.54 -19.69 -0.66
C LEU A 6 5.92 -20.37 -0.51
N TRP A 7 6.01 -21.45 0.26
CA TRP A 7 7.15 -22.40 0.35
C TRP A 7 6.67 -23.81 -0.08
N VAL A 8 7.49 -24.87 -0.29
CA VAL A 8 7.07 -26.15 -0.92
C VAL A 8 7.76 -27.41 -0.33
N PRO A 9 7.07 -28.58 -0.16
CA PRO A 9 7.64 -29.89 0.16
C PRO A 9 7.17 -30.98 -0.85
N LEU A 10 7.39 -32.27 -0.57
CA LEU A 10 7.10 -33.36 -1.52
C LEU A 10 6.09 -34.40 -0.99
N ALA A 11 4.83 -34.28 -1.46
CA ALA A 11 3.75 -35.26 -1.78
C ALA A 11 3.25 -36.41 -0.84
N GLY A 12 1.89 -36.56 -0.79
CA GLY A 12 1.11 -37.81 -0.53
C GLY A 12 -0.12 -37.70 0.44
N GLY A 13 -1.37 -37.41 0.01
CA GLY A 13 -2.53 -38.35 -0.08
C GLY A 13 -3.62 -38.12 1.02
N LEU A 14 -4.86 -38.68 1.05
CA LEU A 14 -5.79 -39.24 0.03
C LEU A 14 -7.24 -39.54 0.60
N CYS A 15 -8.34 -39.01 0.01
CA CYS A 15 -9.78 -39.46 0.08
C CYS A 15 -10.59 -39.47 1.43
N SER A 16 -11.94 -39.31 1.53
CA SER A 16 -13.04 -38.97 0.57
C SER A 16 -14.45 -38.68 1.22
N ARG A 17 -15.37 -37.96 0.51
CA ARG A 17 -16.89 -38.05 0.46
C ARG A 17 -17.74 -37.48 1.66
N GLN A 18 -18.99 -36.96 1.54
CA GLN A 18 -19.96 -36.66 0.43
C GLN A 18 -21.17 -35.74 0.86
N CYS A 19 -21.78 -34.97 -0.08
CA CYS A 19 -23.21 -34.50 -0.17
C CYS A 19 -23.84 -33.52 0.90
N ASN A 20 -24.88 -32.68 0.67
CA ASN A 20 -25.74 -32.27 -0.50
C ASN A 20 -26.60 -30.99 -0.21
N GLY A 21 -27.01 -30.22 -1.26
CA GLY A 21 -28.22 -29.33 -1.31
C GLY A 21 -28.06 -27.81 -1.00
N CYS A 22 -28.29 -26.85 -1.91
CA CYS A 22 -29.58 -26.25 -2.44
C CYS A 22 -30.26 -25.23 -1.48
N ILE A 23 -30.88 -24.08 -1.86
CA ILE A 23 -31.22 -23.44 -3.16
C ILE A 23 -31.67 -21.94 -2.95
N CYS A 24 -31.50 -21.04 -3.96
CA CYS A 24 -32.21 -19.74 -4.22
C CYS A 24 -32.24 -18.56 -3.18
N SER A 25 -32.51 -17.27 -3.53
CA SER A 25 -32.36 -16.45 -4.76
C SER A 25 -32.79 -14.97 -4.54
N LEU A 26 -32.32 -14.02 -5.40
CA LEU A 26 -33.03 -12.81 -5.92
C LEU A 26 -33.51 -11.69 -4.90
N ILE A 27 -33.72 -10.36 -5.16
CA ILE A 27 -33.79 -9.45 -6.34
C ILE A 27 -33.18 -8.04 -6.03
N SER A 28 -32.43 -7.52 -7.01
CA SER A 28 -32.30 -6.14 -7.59
C SER A 28 -33.06 -4.89 -7.04
N GLY A 29 -32.45 -3.70 -7.22
CA GLY A 29 -33.09 -2.36 -7.16
C GLY A 29 -32.19 -1.24 -7.73
N ARG A 30 -32.69 -0.34 -8.59
CA ARG A 30 -31.89 0.61 -9.40
C ARG A 30 -32.10 2.11 -9.06
N ARG A 31 -30.98 2.86 -9.12
CA ARG A 31 -30.76 4.23 -9.67
C ARG A 31 -31.93 5.25 -9.70
N LEU A 32 -31.60 6.51 -9.39
CA LEU A 32 -31.35 7.55 -10.42
C LEU A 32 -30.57 8.76 -9.87
N ALA A 33 -30.09 9.60 -10.78
CA ALA A 33 -29.17 10.71 -10.53
C ALA A 33 -29.76 12.05 -11.00
N LEU A 34 -29.18 13.17 -10.57
CA LEU A 34 -29.40 14.50 -11.15
C LEU A 34 -28.08 15.28 -11.20
N GLN A 35 -27.86 15.98 -12.31
CA GLN A 35 -26.74 16.90 -12.52
C GLN A 35 -27.21 18.34 -12.34
N ASN A 36 -26.29 19.25 -12.03
CA ASN A 36 -26.27 20.53 -12.75
C ASN A 36 -24.86 21.14 -12.82
N LYS A 37 -24.64 21.94 -13.87
CA LYS A 37 -23.34 22.54 -14.24
C LYS A 37 -23.39 24.06 -14.03
N LEU A 38 -22.26 24.67 -13.70
CA LEU A 38 -21.84 25.99 -14.19
C LEU A 38 -20.30 26.01 -14.30
N ARG A 39 -19.73 26.78 -15.24
CA ARG A 39 -18.29 26.81 -15.57
C ARG A 39 -17.72 28.22 -15.48
N PRO A 40 -16.45 28.36 -15.03
CA PRO A 40 -15.54 29.38 -15.56
C PRO A 40 -14.27 28.78 -16.23
N SER A 41 -13.50 29.67 -16.86
CA SER A 41 -12.28 29.46 -17.67
C SER A 41 -11.30 28.35 -17.23
N ALA A 42 -10.91 27.47 -18.17
CA ALA A 42 -10.35 26.15 -17.90
C ALA A 42 -8.79 26.02 -17.91
N ARG A 43 -8.02 27.12 -17.83
CA ARG A 43 -6.53 27.02 -17.83
C ARG A 43 -5.80 27.68 -16.66
N ALA A 44 -6.38 28.66 -15.97
CA ALA A 44 -5.80 29.19 -14.74
C ALA A 44 -6.19 28.36 -13.49
N ALA A 45 -7.43 27.88 -13.43
CA ALA A 45 -7.94 27.13 -12.28
C ALA A 45 -7.32 25.73 -12.08
N SER A 46 -6.72 25.14 -13.14
CA SER A 46 -6.21 23.77 -13.09
C SER A 46 -4.93 23.60 -12.26
N LEU A 47 -4.22 24.69 -11.95
CA LEU A 47 -3.01 24.68 -11.12
C LEU A 47 -3.31 24.83 -9.61
N MET A 48 -4.51 25.30 -9.24
CA MET A 48 -4.94 25.41 -7.83
C MET A 48 -5.80 24.22 -7.36
N GLN A 49 -6.21 23.32 -8.25
CA GLN A 49 -6.92 22.08 -7.89
C GLN A 49 -6.00 20.89 -7.59
N LEU A 50 -4.85 21.14 -6.95
CA LEU A 50 -4.12 20.13 -6.17
C LEU A 50 -4.81 19.85 -4.82
N THR A 51 -6.14 19.87 -4.81
CA THR A 51 -6.96 19.45 -3.67
C THR A 51 -6.96 17.94 -3.58
N LEU A 52 -6.41 17.45 -2.47
CA LEU A 52 -6.40 16.05 -2.05
C LEU A 52 -7.84 15.49 -2.00
N GLN A 53 -8.29 14.84 -3.06
CA GLN A 53 -9.54 14.09 -3.06
C GLN A 53 -9.27 12.59 -2.91
N PRO A 54 -9.90 11.90 -1.95
CA PRO A 54 -9.73 10.46 -1.78
C PRO A 54 -10.29 9.71 -3.00
N ARG A 55 -9.46 8.82 -3.57
CA ARG A 55 -9.78 8.05 -4.78
C ARG A 55 -10.98 7.12 -4.58
N SER A 56 -11.87 7.08 -5.58
CA SER A 56 -12.62 5.87 -5.91
C SER A 56 -12.29 5.48 -7.35
N MET A 57 -11.88 4.22 -7.57
CA MET A 57 -11.44 3.73 -8.88
C MET A 57 -12.48 2.80 -9.50
N PRO A 58 -12.93 3.03 -10.75
CA PRO A 58 -13.75 2.08 -11.48
C PRO A 58 -12.86 0.97 -12.09
N ALA A 59 -12.98 -0.26 -11.57
CA ALA A 59 -12.29 -1.41 -12.13
C ALA A 59 -12.76 -1.74 -13.55
N LYS A 60 -11.83 -1.98 -14.48
CA LYS A 60 -12.10 -2.54 -15.81
C LYS A 60 -11.85 -4.05 -15.79
N PRO A 61 -12.75 -4.89 -16.30
CA PRO A 61 -12.56 -6.34 -16.28
C PRO A 61 -11.53 -6.78 -17.33
N HIS A 62 -10.38 -7.27 -16.87
CA HIS A 62 -9.42 -7.95 -17.74
C HIS A 62 -9.91 -9.36 -18.09
N LYS A 63 -10.36 -9.55 -19.33
CA LYS A 63 -10.64 -10.88 -19.89
C LYS A 63 -9.37 -11.48 -20.49
N ARG A 64 -8.80 -12.48 -19.81
CA ARG A 64 -8.05 -13.58 -20.46
C ARG A 64 -8.05 -14.80 -19.56
N ALA A 65 -8.57 -15.92 -20.08
CA ALA A 65 -8.22 -17.23 -19.57
C ALA A 65 -6.82 -17.55 -20.10
N SER A 66 -5.84 -17.66 -19.22
CA SER A 66 -4.48 -18.07 -19.57
C SER A 66 -3.86 -18.91 -18.47
N THR A 67 -3.05 -19.87 -18.90
CA THR A 67 -2.03 -20.60 -18.14
C THR A 67 -1.60 -19.91 -16.84
N GLY A 68 -1.68 -20.62 -15.72
CA GLY A 68 -1.60 -20.07 -14.36
C GLY A 68 -0.51 -19.02 -14.13
N ARG A 69 -0.89 -17.96 -13.40
CA ARG A 69 -0.05 -16.80 -13.08
C ARG A 69 1.29 -17.23 -12.48
N GLN A 70 2.36 -16.62 -12.97
CA GLN A 70 3.68 -16.74 -12.36
C GLN A 70 3.77 -15.85 -11.11
N PRO A 71 4.60 -16.21 -10.12
CA PRO A 71 4.89 -15.33 -8.99
C PRO A 71 5.44 -13.99 -9.49
N ASP A 72 5.02 -12.88 -8.87
CA ASP A 72 5.54 -11.55 -9.21
C ASP A 72 7.01 -11.40 -8.75
N VAL A 73 7.38 -12.10 -7.67
CA VAL A 73 8.77 -12.27 -7.23
C VAL A 73 9.01 -13.74 -6.87
N SER A 74 10.16 -14.28 -7.27
CA SER A 74 10.67 -15.57 -6.78
C SER A 74 12.09 -15.40 -6.25
N ALA A 75 12.39 -16.00 -5.10
CA ALA A 75 13.70 -15.91 -4.46
C ALA A 75 14.03 -17.20 -3.68
N GLU A 76 15.30 -17.49 -3.50
CA GLU A 76 15.74 -18.55 -2.58
C GLU A 76 16.19 -17.96 -1.24
N HIS A 77 15.73 -18.55 -0.14
CA HIS A 77 16.21 -18.21 1.21
C HIS A 77 16.48 -19.48 2.02
N LYS A 78 17.74 -19.68 2.43
CA LYS A 78 18.18 -20.83 3.24
C LYS A 78 17.78 -22.19 2.64
N GLY A 79 18.02 -22.40 1.34
CA GLY A 79 17.69 -23.64 0.64
C GLY A 79 16.19 -23.85 0.38
N ARG A 80 15.37 -22.80 0.49
CA ARG A 80 13.92 -22.84 0.28
C ARG A 80 13.51 -21.82 -0.77
N GLN A 81 12.71 -22.26 -1.73
CA GLN A 81 12.07 -21.35 -2.69
C GLN A 81 10.93 -20.58 -2.01
N LEU A 82 10.91 -19.27 -2.26
CA LEU A 82 9.89 -18.33 -1.85
C LEU A 82 9.26 -17.72 -3.10
N HIS A 83 7.94 -17.81 -3.20
CA HIS A 83 7.18 -17.24 -4.31
C HIS A 83 6.17 -16.23 -3.76
N VAL A 84 6.20 -15.00 -4.26
CA VAL A 84 5.36 -13.88 -3.80
C VAL A 84 4.36 -13.50 -4.87
N PHE A 85 3.10 -13.35 -4.47
CA PHE A 85 2.00 -12.89 -5.32
C PHE A 85 1.31 -11.69 -4.66
N GLY A 86 1.16 -10.59 -5.40
CA GLY A 86 0.33 -9.44 -5.02
C GLY A 86 -1.11 -9.65 -5.49
N THR A 87 -2.05 -9.67 -4.55
CA THR A 87 -3.48 -9.90 -4.84
C THR A 87 -4.29 -8.59 -4.77
N ALA A 88 -5.37 -8.55 -5.54
CA ALA A 88 -6.44 -7.58 -5.38
C ALA A 88 -7.63 -8.25 -4.67
N HIS A 89 -7.94 -7.83 -3.44
CA HIS A 89 -8.95 -8.44 -2.56
C HIS A 89 -10.34 -8.64 -3.17
N LEU A 90 -10.70 -7.84 -4.19
CA LEU A 90 -12.02 -7.79 -4.80
C LEU A 90 -12.06 -8.38 -6.22
N GLU A 91 -10.94 -8.89 -6.73
CA GLU A 91 -10.88 -9.49 -8.06
C GLU A 91 -11.07 -11.01 -7.99
N HIS A 92 -11.90 -11.53 -8.90
CA HIS A 92 -12.16 -12.96 -9.06
C HIS A 92 -11.05 -13.60 -9.91
N GLN A 93 -9.89 -13.82 -9.30
CA GLN A 93 -8.73 -14.44 -9.95
C GLN A 93 -8.39 -15.77 -9.24
N ALA A 94 -8.67 -16.89 -9.91
CA ALA A 94 -8.38 -18.23 -9.40
C ALA A 94 -6.94 -18.70 -9.70
N ASP A 95 -6.14 -17.88 -10.36
CA ASP A 95 -4.80 -18.20 -10.85
C ASP A 95 -3.80 -18.56 -9.74
N ILE A 96 -3.81 -17.84 -8.61
CA ILE A 96 -3.02 -18.15 -7.41
C ILE A 96 -3.49 -19.47 -6.79
N ALA A 97 -4.80 -19.71 -6.73
CA ALA A 97 -5.36 -20.96 -6.23
C ALA A 97 -4.97 -22.15 -7.12
N CYS A 98 -5.03 -22.01 -8.45
CA CYS A 98 -4.54 -22.98 -9.42
C CYS A 98 -3.05 -23.27 -9.22
N TRP A 99 -2.23 -22.24 -8.99
CA TRP A 99 -0.80 -22.40 -8.70
C TRP A 99 -0.58 -23.20 -7.41
N ILE A 100 -1.31 -22.89 -6.34
CA ILE A 100 -1.25 -23.60 -5.05
C ILE A 100 -1.61 -25.08 -5.23
N LEU A 101 -2.72 -25.40 -5.90
CA LEU A 101 -3.11 -26.79 -6.17
C LEU A 101 -2.05 -27.55 -6.98
N ALA A 102 -1.46 -26.91 -8.00
CA ALA A 102 -0.49 -27.52 -8.89
C ALA A 102 0.92 -27.70 -8.26
N LYS A 103 1.35 -26.77 -7.41
CA LYS A 103 2.70 -26.77 -6.79
C LYS A 103 2.74 -27.33 -5.38
N ARG A 104 1.57 -27.49 -4.73
CA ARG A 104 1.38 -28.04 -3.38
C ARG A 104 2.34 -27.45 -2.33
N PRO A 105 2.28 -26.13 -2.04
CA PRO A 105 3.12 -25.48 -1.05
C PRO A 105 3.08 -26.09 0.37
N ALA A 106 4.15 -25.85 1.14
CA ALA A 106 4.44 -26.38 2.49
C ALA A 106 3.86 -25.52 3.60
N ALA A 107 3.65 -24.26 3.25
CA ALA A 107 2.98 -23.24 4.02
C ALA A 107 2.59 -22.16 3.02
N VAL A 108 1.46 -21.53 3.29
CA VAL A 108 1.02 -20.35 2.55
C VAL A 108 0.87 -19.23 3.55
N VAL A 109 1.68 -18.18 3.39
CA VAL A 109 1.67 -17.01 4.26
C VAL A 109 0.86 -15.91 3.60
N PHE A 110 -0.23 -15.45 4.22
CA PHE A 110 -0.95 -14.25 3.80
C PHE A 110 -0.57 -13.07 4.69
N GLU A 111 -0.33 -11.92 4.08
CA GLU A 111 -0.05 -10.69 4.80
C GLU A 111 -1.24 -10.19 5.63
N THR A 112 -2.49 -10.39 5.21
CA THR A 112 -3.66 -9.76 5.87
C THR A 112 -4.32 -10.66 6.90
N ALA A 113 -4.58 -10.15 8.10
CA ALA A 113 -5.24 -10.90 9.17
C ALA A 113 -6.75 -11.08 8.95
N VAL A 114 -7.22 -12.27 9.32
CA VAL A 114 -8.62 -12.72 9.41
C VAL A 114 -9.53 -11.75 10.19
N THR A 115 -9.05 -11.20 11.31
CA THR A 115 -9.71 -10.16 12.11
C THR A 115 -8.65 -9.28 12.78
N PRO A 116 -9.00 -8.10 13.32
CA PRO A 116 -8.07 -7.29 14.11
C PRO A 116 -7.45 -8.05 15.29
N LYS A 117 -8.26 -8.81 16.05
CA LYS A 117 -7.79 -9.65 17.18
C LYS A 117 -6.83 -10.74 16.69
N HIS A 118 -7.15 -11.39 15.58
CA HIS A 118 -6.28 -12.38 14.95
C HIS A 118 -4.97 -11.77 14.43
N GLY A 119 -4.97 -10.52 13.97
CA GLY A 119 -3.75 -9.80 13.56
C GLY A 119 -2.86 -9.31 14.71
N MET A 120 -3.27 -9.50 15.97
CA MET A 120 -2.44 -9.14 17.13
C MET A 120 -1.31 -10.13 17.41
N ALA A 121 -1.43 -11.38 16.94
CA ALA A 121 -0.41 -12.41 17.09
C ALA A 121 0.17 -12.80 15.71
N THR A 122 1.47 -12.58 15.53
CA THR A 122 2.18 -12.89 14.28
C THR A 122 2.39 -14.38 14.12
N GLY A 123 2.19 -14.90 12.90
CA GLY A 123 2.44 -16.32 12.62
C GLY A 123 1.35 -17.23 13.15
N ASN A 124 0.13 -16.71 13.35
CA ASN A 124 -1.05 -17.54 13.58
C ASN A 124 -1.20 -18.52 12.42
N VAL A 125 -1.21 -19.81 12.75
CA VAL A 125 -1.41 -20.91 11.80
C VAL A 125 -2.86 -21.37 11.93
N PHE A 126 -3.50 -21.55 10.78
CA PHE A 126 -4.79 -22.19 10.64
C PHE A 126 -4.68 -23.46 9.80
N ASP A 127 -5.36 -24.51 10.24
CA ASP A 127 -5.55 -25.74 9.50
C ASP A 127 -6.91 -26.36 9.87
N CYS A 128 -7.41 -27.27 9.04
CA CYS A 128 -8.73 -27.88 9.22
C CYS A 128 -8.79 -29.02 10.26
N VAL A 129 -7.66 -29.39 10.87
CA VAL A 129 -7.54 -30.49 11.85
C VAL A 129 -7.53 -29.94 13.28
N THR A 130 -6.70 -28.92 13.55
CA THR A 130 -6.64 -28.22 14.84
C THR A 130 -7.78 -27.22 14.99
N GLY A 131 -8.31 -26.72 13.88
CA GLY A 131 -9.44 -25.81 13.84
C GLY A 131 -9.14 -24.42 14.42
N PRO A 132 -10.18 -23.57 14.56
CA PRO A 132 -10.02 -22.23 15.10
C PRO A 132 -9.66 -22.26 16.59
N GLN A 133 -8.41 -21.89 16.93
CA GLN A 133 -7.93 -21.76 18.32
C GLN A 133 -8.66 -20.67 19.13
N ASP A 134 -9.40 -19.77 18.47
CA ASP A 134 -10.22 -18.74 19.10
C ASP A 134 -11.71 -19.02 18.81
N PRO A 135 -12.59 -19.17 19.82
CA PRO A 135 -14.02 -19.38 19.60
C PRO A 135 -14.71 -18.22 18.88
N VAL A 136 -14.07 -17.04 18.82
CA VAL A 136 -14.52 -15.85 18.10
C VAL A 136 -13.89 -15.75 16.69
N GLN A 137 -13.21 -16.79 16.18
CA GLN A 137 -12.82 -16.78 14.76
C GLN A 137 -14.08 -16.61 13.90
N PRO A 138 -14.03 -15.69 12.91
CA PRO A 138 -15.22 -15.27 12.20
C PRO A 138 -15.82 -16.43 11.41
N LEU A 139 -17.13 -16.34 11.16
CA LEU A 139 -17.91 -17.30 10.40
C LEU A 139 -17.26 -17.71 9.06
N PHE A 140 -16.42 -16.84 8.49
CA PHE A 140 -15.75 -17.16 7.23
C PHE A 140 -14.76 -18.32 7.33
N VAL A 141 -14.00 -18.43 8.42
CA VAL A 141 -13.02 -19.52 8.55
C VAL A 141 -13.71 -20.88 8.67
N ARG A 142 -14.89 -20.92 9.29
CA ARG A 142 -15.70 -22.14 9.44
C ARG A 142 -16.21 -22.71 8.11
N TRP A 143 -16.42 -21.90 7.07
CA TRP A 143 -16.84 -22.40 5.75
C TRP A 143 -15.68 -22.75 4.82
N LEU A 144 -14.45 -22.27 5.09
CA LEU A 144 -13.29 -22.60 4.25
C LEU A 144 -12.99 -24.10 4.21
N CYS A 145 -13.06 -24.81 5.34
CA CYS A 145 -12.72 -26.23 5.41
C CYS A 145 -13.67 -27.16 4.62
N PRO A 146 -15.01 -27.02 4.69
CA PRO A 146 -15.91 -27.75 3.80
C PRO A 146 -15.63 -27.53 2.30
N LEU A 147 -15.34 -26.29 1.87
CA LEU A 147 -14.99 -26.01 0.48
C LEU A 147 -13.61 -26.57 0.11
N ALA A 148 -12.66 -26.55 1.04
CA ALA A 148 -11.34 -27.15 0.85
C ALA A 148 -11.45 -28.66 0.64
N GLN A 149 -12.31 -29.34 1.41
CA GLN A 149 -12.61 -30.76 1.19
C GLN A 149 -13.29 -31.00 -0.17
N GLN A 150 -14.20 -30.13 -0.61
CA GLN A 150 -14.80 -30.22 -1.95
C GLN A 150 -13.77 -30.09 -3.07
N ILE A 151 -12.79 -29.17 -2.95
CA ILE A 151 -11.68 -29.04 -3.90
C ILE A 151 -10.76 -30.28 -3.84
N ALA A 152 -10.47 -30.81 -2.65
CA ALA A 152 -9.64 -32.00 -2.47
C ALA A 152 -10.29 -33.27 -3.07
N ASP A 153 -11.56 -33.52 -2.77
CA ASP A 153 -12.33 -34.66 -3.28
C ASP A 153 -12.51 -34.62 -4.81
N SER A 154 -12.54 -33.42 -5.40
CA SER A 154 -12.64 -33.21 -6.86
C SER A 154 -11.29 -33.10 -7.57
N ASN A 155 -10.17 -33.33 -6.87
CA ASN A 155 -8.80 -33.13 -7.39
C ASN A 155 -8.59 -31.76 -8.07
N GLY A 156 -9.23 -30.71 -7.53
CA GLY A 156 -9.14 -29.34 -8.04
C GLY A 156 -10.25 -28.92 -9.00
N ALA A 157 -11.06 -29.84 -9.54
CA ALA A 157 -12.06 -29.50 -10.56
C ALA A 157 -13.14 -28.52 -10.06
N ALA A 158 -13.51 -28.58 -8.76
CA ALA A 158 -14.47 -27.64 -8.17
C ALA A 158 -13.96 -26.19 -8.05
N LEU A 159 -12.68 -25.91 -8.34
CA LEU A 159 -12.14 -24.55 -8.26
C LEU A 159 -12.74 -23.60 -9.30
N GLU A 160 -13.18 -24.10 -10.46
CA GLU A 160 -13.79 -23.25 -11.51
C GLU A 160 -15.17 -22.72 -11.07
N ASP A 161 -16.01 -23.57 -10.49
CA ASP A 161 -17.27 -23.17 -9.83
C ASP A 161 -16.99 -22.23 -8.63
N LEU A 162 -15.90 -22.53 -7.92
CA LEU A 162 -15.28 -21.72 -6.88
C LEU A 162 -15.12 -20.25 -7.33
N ALA A 163 -14.43 -20.08 -8.46
CA ALA A 163 -13.91 -18.82 -8.96
C ALA A 163 -14.98 -17.74 -9.21
N ALA A 164 -16.20 -18.16 -9.54
CA ALA A 164 -17.31 -17.24 -9.82
C ALA A 164 -17.87 -16.54 -8.56
N ASN A 165 -17.62 -17.08 -7.36
CA ASN A 165 -18.32 -16.68 -6.13
C ASN A 165 -17.39 -16.09 -5.05
N PHE A 166 -16.09 -16.36 -5.13
CA PHE A 166 -15.11 -15.99 -4.10
C PHE A 166 -13.99 -15.11 -4.70
N SER A 167 -13.36 -14.29 -3.86
CA SER A 167 -12.21 -13.47 -4.29
C SER A 167 -10.94 -14.31 -4.44
N ALA A 168 -9.93 -13.77 -5.14
CA ALA A 168 -8.63 -14.42 -5.31
C ALA A 168 -7.99 -14.86 -3.97
N GLU A 169 -8.10 -14.02 -2.94
CA GLU A 169 -7.62 -14.29 -1.59
C GLU A 169 -8.37 -15.48 -0.95
N GLN A 170 -9.70 -15.49 -1.03
CA GLN A 170 -10.53 -16.57 -0.51
C GLN A 170 -10.24 -17.89 -1.24
N LEU A 171 -10.13 -17.88 -2.56
CA LEU A 171 -9.78 -19.05 -3.37
C LEU A 171 -8.41 -19.61 -2.98
N ALA A 172 -7.43 -18.74 -2.73
CA ALA A 172 -6.11 -19.14 -2.28
C ALA A 172 -6.12 -19.71 -0.84
N TYR A 173 -6.99 -19.22 0.07
CA TYR A 173 -7.24 -19.87 1.37
C TYR A 173 -7.79 -21.29 1.19
N ILE A 174 -8.84 -21.46 0.38
CA ILE A 174 -9.47 -22.76 0.14
C ILE A 174 -8.47 -23.74 -0.47
N ALA A 175 -7.70 -23.30 -1.49
CA ALA A 175 -6.69 -24.13 -2.15
C ALA A 175 -5.54 -24.55 -1.21
N THR A 176 -5.11 -23.66 -0.31
CA THR A 176 -4.10 -23.95 0.72
C THR A 176 -4.55 -25.10 1.62
N LEU A 177 -5.80 -25.03 2.09
CA LEU A 177 -6.37 -26.02 2.99
C LEU A 177 -6.65 -27.35 2.23
N ALA A 178 -7.06 -27.27 0.96
CA ALA A 178 -7.36 -28.44 0.12
C ALA A 178 -6.13 -29.33 -0.16
N ILE A 179 -4.92 -28.75 -0.16
CA ILE A 179 -3.68 -29.52 -0.29
C ILE A 179 -3.13 -30.04 1.05
N GLY A 180 -3.74 -29.67 2.18
CA GLY A 180 -3.29 -29.98 3.53
C GLY A 180 -2.15 -29.08 4.05
N ALA A 181 -1.94 -27.90 3.45
CA ALA A 181 -0.87 -27.00 3.86
C ALA A 181 -1.31 -26.08 5.01
N PRO A 182 -0.42 -25.76 5.97
CA PRO A 182 -0.69 -24.75 6.99
C PRO A 182 -0.91 -23.38 6.34
N LEU A 183 -2.06 -22.80 6.65
CA LEU A 183 -2.40 -21.42 6.30
C LEU A 183 -1.86 -20.49 7.39
N VAL A 184 -0.78 -19.80 7.09
CA VAL A 184 -0.10 -18.90 8.02
C VAL A 184 -0.54 -17.47 7.74
N PHE A 185 -0.80 -16.71 8.78
CA PHE A 185 -1.03 -15.27 8.67
C PHE A 185 0.20 -14.52 9.18
N GLY A 186 0.89 -13.88 8.24
CA GLY A 186 2.09 -13.09 8.48
C GLY A 186 1.83 -11.69 9.02
N ASP A 187 0.55 -11.27 9.10
CA ASP A 187 0.17 -9.92 9.51
C ASP A 187 0.76 -9.55 10.86
N ARG A 188 1.13 -8.28 10.96
CA ARG A 188 1.45 -7.58 12.19
C ARG A 188 0.40 -6.50 12.32
N SER A 189 -0.35 -6.50 13.43
CA SER A 189 -1.40 -5.51 13.67
C SER A 189 -1.01 -4.12 13.17
N LYS A 190 -1.93 -3.41 12.51
CA LYS A 190 -1.66 -2.10 11.86
C LYS A 190 -0.84 -1.15 12.73
N ARG A 191 -1.10 -1.16 14.04
CA ARG A 191 -0.31 -0.50 15.10
C ARG A 191 1.20 -0.73 15.00
N GLU A 192 1.66 -1.97 14.86
CA GLU A 192 3.08 -2.31 14.75
C GLU A 192 3.65 -1.92 13.38
N THR A 193 2.86 -2.00 12.31
CA THR A 193 3.26 -1.45 11.01
C THR A 193 3.47 0.06 11.08
N PHE A 194 2.55 0.81 11.69
CA PHE A 194 2.67 2.25 11.88
C PHE A 194 3.83 2.64 12.81
N LYS A 195 4.04 1.92 13.93
CA LYS A 195 5.25 2.08 14.75
C LYS A 195 6.53 1.83 13.96
N ARG A 196 6.56 0.84 13.06
CA ARG A 196 7.72 0.55 12.19
C ARG A 196 7.96 1.67 11.18
N LEU A 197 6.92 2.25 10.58
CA LEU A 197 7.03 3.44 9.72
C LEU A 197 7.62 4.65 10.47
N LEU A 198 7.39 4.77 11.78
CA LEU A 198 8.01 5.81 12.61
C LEU A 198 9.41 5.47 13.14
N THR A 199 9.81 4.20 13.18
CA THR A 199 11.07 3.80 13.86
C THR A 199 12.17 3.37 12.91
N ILE A 200 11.82 2.74 11.79
CA ILE A 200 12.79 2.14 10.85
C ILE A 200 13.27 3.16 9.80
N PRO A 201 12.41 3.87 9.05
CA PRO A 201 12.85 4.84 8.05
C PRO A 201 13.58 6.03 8.68
N THR A 202 14.64 6.47 8.02
CA THR A 202 15.25 7.77 8.23
C THR A 202 14.40 8.89 7.63
N ASN A 203 14.60 10.12 8.09
CA ASN A 203 13.89 11.28 7.52
C ASN A 203 14.25 11.50 6.03
N VAL A 204 15.45 11.07 5.60
CA VAL A 204 15.89 11.08 4.20
C VAL A 204 15.10 10.08 3.36
N GLU A 205 14.90 8.86 3.84
CA GLU A 205 14.10 7.85 3.15
C GLU A 205 12.62 8.26 3.06
N LEU A 206 12.07 8.90 4.10
CA LEU A 206 10.70 9.41 4.08
C LEU A 206 10.52 10.59 3.10
N ASP A 207 11.45 11.54 3.08
CA ASP A 207 11.45 12.64 2.09
C ASP A 207 11.65 12.12 0.65
N SER A 208 12.48 11.09 0.47
CA SER A 208 12.64 10.40 -0.82
C SER A 208 11.35 9.70 -1.25
N ALA A 209 10.64 9.04 -0.32
CA ALA A 209 9.36 8.39 -0.61
C ALA A 209 8.26 9.42 -0.94
N PHE A 210 8.23 10.56 -0.24
CA PHE A 210 7.34 11.68 -0.53
C PHE A 210 7.59 12.24 -1.93
N GLY A 211 8.86 12.50 -2.29
CA GLY A 211 9.23 12.99 -3.62
C GLY A 211 8.92 12.00 -4.75
N LEU A 212 9.10 10.70 -4.52
CA LEU A 212 8.71 9.66 -5.46
C LEU A 212 7.19 9.65 -5.67
N GLN A 213 6.39 9.62 -4.59
CA GLN A 213 4.93 9.60 -4.72
C GLN A 213 4.38 10.89 -5.35
N ALA A 214 4.93 12.05 -5.01
CA ALA A 214 4.57 13.31 -5.64
C ALA A 214 4.87 13.30 -7.16
N SER A 215 5.99 12.71 -7.56
CA SER A 215 6.36 12.55 -8.97
C SER A 215 5.43 11.60 -9.72
N LEU A 216 5.03 10.48 -9.12
CA LEU A 216 4.03 9.56 -9.68
C LEU A 216 2.67 10.25 -9.84
N ASN A 217 2.22 10.99 -8.81
CA ASN A 217 0.96 11.72 -8.85
C ASN A 217 0.98 12.82 -9.93
N ALA A 218 2.11 13.49 -10.14
CA ALA A 218 2.29 14.48 -11.22
C ALA A 218 2.30 13.83 -12.61
N LEU A 219 2.95 12.67 -12.78
CA LEU A 219 2.92 11.92 -14.04
C LEU A 219 1.51 11.43 -14.38
N GLU A 220 0.78 10.87 -13.40
CA GLU A 220 -0.61 10.45 -13.59
C GLU A 220 -1.54 11.61 -13.99
N LEU A 221 -1.32 12.81 -13.42
CA LEU A 221 -2.07 14.01 -13.78
C LEU A 221 -1.78 14.47 -15.22
N LEU A 222 -0.53 14.33 -15.70
CA LEU A 222 -0.12 14.72 -17.05
C LEU A 222 -0.55 13.69 -18.12
N ASP A 223 -0.38 12.40 -17.81
CA ASP A 223 -0.49 11.31 -18.78
C ASP A 223 -1.88 10.63 -18.72
N GLY A 224 -2.68 10.92 -17.69
CA GLY A 224 -4.06 10.44 -17.52
C GLY A 224 -4.19 8.93 -17.27
N GLN A 225 -3.09 8.26 -16.92
CA GLN A 225 -3.00 6.84 -16.58
C GLN A 225 -2.29 6.68 -15.23
N PRO A 226 -2.65 5.67 -14.40
CA PRO A 226 -2.00 5.46 -13.12
C PRO A 226 -0.50 5.22 -13.30
N ALA A 227 0.31 6.11 -12.73
CA ALA A 227 1.75 5.99 -12.78
C ALA A 227 2.20 4.89 -11.82
N ILE A 228 2.71 3.78 -12.38
CA ILE A 228 3.32 2.71 -11.59
C ILE A 228 4.80 3.06 -11.40
N ALA A 229 5.30 2.95 -10.17
CA ALA A 229 6.73 2.98 -9.92
C ALA A 229 7.37 1.76 -10.61
N ASP A 230 8.07 1.97 -11.72
CA ASP A 230 8.88 0.93 -12.33
C ASP A 230 10.08 0.65 -11.43
N PRO A 231 10.21 -0.57 -10.85
CA PRO A 231 11.26 -0.91 -9.91
C PRO A 231 12.67 -0.88 -10.52
N ASN A 232 12.78 -0.87 -11.85
CA ASN A 232 14.05 -0.76 -12.58
C ASN A 232 14.33 0.66 -13.07
N HIS A 233 13.35 1.57 -13.03
CA HIS A 233 13.50 2.92 -13.54
C HIS A 233 14.16 3.81 -12.49
N SER A 234 15.48 3.82 -12.50
CA SER A 234 16.31 4.73 -11.73
C SER A 234 16.24 6.17 -12.27
N THR A 235 15.04 6.72 -12.45
CA THR A 235 14.82 8.15 -12.81
C THR A 235 15.20 9.12 -11.70
N LEU A 236 15.56 8.60 -10.53
CA LEU A 236 16.30 9.30 -9.49
C LEU A 236 17.82 9.29 -9.71
N ASN A 237 18.33 8.95 -10.90
CA ASN A 237 19.77 9.05 -11.23
C ASN A 237 20.31 10.49 -11.22
N ASP A 238 19.46 11.52 -11.20
CA ASP A 238 19.87 12.91 -10.92
C ASP A 238 20.04 13.19 -9.40
N CYS A 239 19.62 12.26 -8.54
CA CYS A 239 19.98 12.22 -7.12
C CYS A 239 21.10 11.19 -6.96
N ASP A 240 22.34 11.66 -6.91
CA ASP A 240 23.54 10.81 -6.86
C ASP A 240 23.63 10.03 -5.52
N LEU A 241 22.92 8.91 -5.45
CA LEU A 241 22.87 7.99 -4.31
C LEU A 241 24.04 6.99 -4.30
N SER A 242 25.07 7.20 -5.12
CA SER A 242 26.21 6.27 -5.26
C SER A 242 27.09 6.17 -4.00
N ASN A 243 27.11 7.19 -3.15
CA ASN A 243 27.83 7.23 -1.86
C ASN A 243 27.09 6.54 -0.69
N ARG A 244 26.42 5.40 -0.95
CA ARG A 244 25.61 4.70 0.08
C ARG A 244 26.41 3.87 1.10
N ASN A 245 27.72 3.70 0.93
CA ASN A 245 28.55 2.88 1.83
C ASN A 245 29.13 3.62 3.04
N ASP A 246 29.21 4.96 3.01
CA ASP A 246 29.90 5.76 4.04
C ASP A 246 28.95 6.43 5.04
N LEU A 247 27.63 6.19 4.93
CA LEU A 247 26.66 6.60 5.95
C LEU A 247 26.68 5.62 7.14
N GLU A 248 27.71 5.74 7.97
CA GLU A 248 27.70 5.24 9.35
C GLU A 248 26.37 5.61 10.01
N ARG A 249 25.64 4.65 10.58
CA ARG A 249 24.36 4.90 11.26
C ARG A 249 24.58 5.93 12.40
N PRO A 250 24.07 7.17 12.31
CA PRO A 250 24.33 8.15 13.35
C PRO A 250 23.49 7.83 14.59
N GLN A 251 24.17 7.33 15.61
CA GLN A 251 23.88 7.43 17.04
C GLN A 251 22.39 7.38 17.46
N GLN A 252 21.95 6.22 17.93
CA GLN A 252 20.66 6.02 18.61
C GLN A 252 20.60 6.63 20.04
N GLY A 253 21.45 7.62 20.35
CA GLY A 253 21.53 8.27 21.67
C GLY A 253 20.98 9.70 21.63
N ALA A 254 19.99 9.98 22.49
CA ALA A 254 19.37 11.29 22.76
C ALA A 254 18.69 12.03 21.58
N SER A 255 19.30 12.15 20.40
CA SER A 255 18.75 12.91 19.26
C SER A 255 17.54 12.24 18.58
N ALA A 256 17.29 10.95 18.83
CA ALA A 256 16.23 10.21 18.13
C ALA A 256 14.81 10.61 18.59
N ALA A 257 14.64 10.90 19.89
CA ALA A 257 13.37 11.40 20.43
C ALA A 257 13.11 12.85 19.96
N ALA A 258 14.13 13.71 19.95
CA ALA A 258 14.04 15.13 19.62
C ALA A 258 13.59 15.46 18.17
N ARG A 259 13.24 14.47 17.35
CA ARG A 259 12.71 14.61 15.99
C ARG A 259 11.47 13.73 15.71
N GLN A 260 10.81 13.23 16.75
CA GLN A 260 9.61 12.39 16.65
C GLN A 260 8.49 13.11 15.88
N GLY A 261 8.29 14.41 16.16
CA GLY A 261 7.33 15.27 15.47
C GLY A 261 7.59 15.40 13.97
N ILE A 262 8.85 15.73 13.60
CA ILE A 262 9.31 15.80 12.19
C ILE A 262 9.00 14.49 11.47
N ARG A 263 9.38 13.37 12.08
CA ARG A 263 9.24 12.06 11.44
C ARG A 263 7.78 11.65 11.29
N ARG A 264 6.93 11.92 12.30
CA ARG A 264 5.49 11.68 12.23
C ARG A 264 4.84 12.48 11.10
N ALA A 265 5.18 13.76 10.97
CA ALA A 265 4.67 14.60 9.90
C ALA A 265 5.12 14.11 8.52
N LEU A 266 6.39 13.72 8.34
CA LEU A 266 6.87 13.15 7.08
C LEU A 266 6.15 11.84 6.71
N VAL A 267 5.94 10.92 7.66
CA VAL A 267 5.14 9.70 7.43
C VAL A 267 3.71 10.05 7.04
N GLU A 268 3.08 11.00 7.75
CA GLU A 268 1.70 11.41 7.43
C GLU A 268 1.62 12.04 6.02
N CYS A 269 2.57 12.87 5.63
CA CYS A 269 2.64 13.45 4.29
C CYS A 269 2.80 12.37 3.20
N VAL A 270 3.62 11.33 3.42
CA VAL A 270 3.73 10.18 2.50
C VAL A 270 2.41 9.41 2.41
N LEU A 271 1.76 9.13 3.55
CA LEU A 271 0.47 8.44 3.59
C LEU A 271 -0.63 9.26 2.90
N ARG A 272 -0.64 10.58 3.07
CA ARG A 272 -1.61 11.51 2.46
C ARG A 272 -1.51 11.59 0.94
N LEU A 273 -0.33 11.30 0.37
CA LEU A 273 -0.14 11.18 -1.09
C LEU A 273 -0.42 9.77 -1.64
N SER A 274 -0.40 8.74 -0.79
CA SER A 274 -0.40 7.32 -1.19
C SER A 274 -1.69 6.56 -0.83
N CYS A 275 -2.46 7.06 0.15
CA CYS A 275 -3.55 6.33 0.81
C CYS A 275 -4.81 7.19 0.95
N GLY A 276 -5.95 6.55 1.23
CA GLY A 276 -7.19 7.26 1.56
C GLY A 276 -7.26 7.65 3.05
N GLU A 277 -8.11 8.63 3.36
CA GLU A 277 -8.33 9.19 4.71
C GLU A 277 -8.50 8.16 5.83
N GLY A 278 -9.13 7.01 5.57
CA GLY A 278 -9.28 5.95 6.57
C GLY A 278 -7.94 5.42 7.11
N VAL A 279 -6.89 5.37 6.28
CA VAL A 279 -5.54 4.95 6.71
C VAL A 279 -4.88 6.04 7.55
N LEU A 280 -5.11 7.31 7.25
CA LEU A 280 -4.61 8.45 8.05
C LEU A 280 -5.27 8.48 9.44
N GLN A 281 -6.59 8.29 9.50
CA GLN A 281 -7.36 8.23 10.75
C GLN A 281 -6.91 7.04 11.62
N GLU A 282 -6.72 5.86 11.03
CA GLU A 282 -6.14 4.72 11.73
C GLU A 282 -4.71 5.01 12.21
N PHE A 283 -3.85 5.58 11.35
CA PHE A 283 -2.48 5.95 11.71
C PHE A 283 -2.47 6.85 12.94
N GLN A 284 -3.23 7.95 12.93
CA GLN A 284 -3.33 8.88 14.05
C GLN A 284 -3.86 8.23 15.33
N MET A 285 -4.82 7.29 15.24
CA MET A 285 -5.40 6.56 16.38
C MET A 285 -4.37 5.67 17.12
N TYR A 286 -3.37 5.13 16.43
CA TYR A 286 -2.40 4.20 17.02
C TYR A 286 -1.17 4.85 17.64
N LEU A 287 -1.03 6.17 17.53
CA LEU A 287 0.14 6.92 17.99
C LEU A 287 -0.11 7.61 19.34
N PRO A 288 0.93 7.77 20.18
CA PRO A 288 0.84 8.65 21.35
C PRO A 288 0.63 10.10 20.92
N SER A 289 0.17 10.94 21.84
CA SER A 289 0.31 12.39 21.72
C SER A 289 1.78 12.78 21.58
N LEU A 290 2.04 13.89 20.88
CA LEU A 290 3.36 14.50 20.83
C LEU A 290 3.57 15.40 22.05
N GLU A 291 4.82 15.52 22.50
CA GLU A 291 5.20 16.58 23.45
C GLU A 291 5.10 17.97 22.77
N PRO A 292 4.94 19.09 23.51
CA PRO A 292 4.71 20.40 22.89
C PRO A 292 5.77 20.83 21.86
N THR A 293 7.05 20.56 22.13
CA THR A 293 8.16 20.85 21.20
C THR A 293 8.17 19.94 19.98
N GLU A 294 7.69 18.71 20.10
CA GLU A 294 7.49 17.80 18.97
C GLU A 294 6.27 18.22 18.13
N GLN A 295 5.23 18.75 18.78
CA GLN A 295 4.03 19.26 18.12
C GLN A 295 4.36 20.49 17.24
N GLU A 296 5.15 21.44 17.75
CA GLU A 296 5.65 22.58 16.97
C GLU A 296 6.42 22.14 15.71
N GLN A 297 7.31 21.15 15.84
CA GLN A 297 8.02 20.55 14.70
C GLN A 297 7.05 19.88 13.72
N TYR A 298 6.10 19.10 14.23
CA TYR A 298 5.11 18.40 13.42
C TYR A 298 4.23 19.37 12.62
N ASP A 299 3.78 20.46 13.24
CA ASP A 299 2.96 21.48 12.59
C ASP A 299 3.76 22.22 11.51
N ALA A 300 5.02 22.56 11.77
CA ALA A 300 5.92 23.19 10.80
C ALA A 300 6.17 22.30 9.56
N VAL A 301 6.50 21.01 9.75
CA VAL A 301 6.66 20.07 8.62
C VAL A 301 5.34 19.89 7.87
N THR A 302 4.23 19.69 8.59
CA THR A 302 2.91 19.46 7.98
C THR A 302 2.46 20.67 7.16
N GLN A 303 2.75 21.88 7.63
CA GLN A 303 2.49 23.10 6.87
C GLN A 303 3.38 23.19 5.63
N LEU A 304 4.69 22.94 5.76
CA LEU A 304 5.66 23.01 4.67
C LEU A 304 5.37 21.98 3.56
N TYR A 305 5.29 20.71 3.93
CA TYR A 305 5.03 19.57 3.02
C TYR A 305 3.56 19.49 2.55
N GLY A 306 2.64 20.13 3.27
CA GLY A 306 1.26 20.32 2.82
C GLY A 306 1.08 21.33 1.69
N THR A 307 2.11 22.12 1.35
CA THR A 307 1.99 23.13 0.28
C THR A 307 2.13 22.54 -1.13
N PRO A 308 1.38 23.07 -2.12
CA PRO A 308 1.63 22.81 -3.54
C PRO A 308 3.07 23.17 -3.97
N ARG A 309 3.66 24.19 -3.33
CA ARG A 309 5.04 24.61 -3.62
C ARG A 309 6.06 23.54 -3.25
N MET A 310 5.91 22.84 -2.12
CA MET A 310 6.77 21.69 -1.79
C MET A 310 6.54 20.52 -2.75
N LEU A 311 5.29 20.22 -3.13
CA LEU A 311 4.99 19.18 -4.13
C LEU A 311 5.65 19.45 -5.50
N LEU A 312 5.83 20.72 -5.89
CA LEU A 312 6.62 21.10 -7.07
C LEU A 312 8.14 21.06 -6.80
N ALA A 313 8.59 21.44 -5.61
CA ALA A 313 10.00 21.47 -5.24
C ALA A 313 10.63 20.07 -5.22
N VAL A 314 9.85 19.03 -4.95
CA VAL A 314 10.33 17.64 -4.95
C VAL A 314 10.46 16.97 -6.31
N LEU A 315 9.93 17.58 -7.38
CA LEU A 315 10.00 17.05 -8.75
C LEU A 315 11.41 17.21 -9.35
N SER A 316 11.79 16.30 -10.25
CA SER A 316 12.99 16.49 -11.09
C SER A 316 12.84 17.69 -12.03
N ARG A 317 13.94 18.29 -12.48
CA ARG A 317 13.89 19.50 -13.33
C ARG A 317 13.09 19.28 -14.61
N GLN A 318 13.22 18.09 -15.22
CA GLN A 318 12.46 17.69 -16.41
C GLN A 318 10.95 17.61 -16.14
N LEU A 319 10.54 16.98 -15.03
CA LEU A 319 9.12 16.84 -14.68
C LEU A 319 8.53 18.19 -14.26
N LEU A 320 9.28 19.01 -13.52
CA LEU A 320 8.89 20.38 -13.19
C LEU A 320 8.69 21.24 -14.43
N GLN A 321 9.56 21.12 -15.45
CA GLN A 321 9.39 21.82 -16.72
C GLN A 321 8.15 21.35 -17.50
N ARG A 322 7.75 20.07 -17.39
CA ARG A 322 6.48 19.57 -17.94
C ARG A 322 5.25 20.15 -17.21
N VAL A 323 5.30 20.24 -15.88
CA VAL A 323 4.17 20.72 -15.04
C VAL A 323 4.02 22.25 -15.07
N CYS A 324 5.14 22.99 -15.02
CA CYS A 324 5.17 24.46 -14.93
C CYS A 324 5.59 25.16 -16.24
N GLY A 325 5.63 24.42 -17.35
CA GLY A 325 6.01 24.96 -18.65
C GLY A 325 5.12 26.12 -19.09
N GLY A 326 5.75 27.25 -19.45
CA GLY A 326 5.06 28.45 -19.93
C GLY A 326 4.83 29.56 -18.91
N LEU A 327 5.26 29.41 -17.65
CA LEU A 327 5.16 30.47 -16.62
C LEU A 327 6.14 31.64 -16.80
N GLY A 328 7.08 31.57 -17.76
CA GLY A 328 8.04 32.65 -18.05
C GLY A 328 9.17 32.84 -17.02
N VAL A 329 9.19 32.01 -15.96
CA VAL A 329 10.20 32.02 -14.88
C VAL A 329 10.69 30.58 -14.68
N ASP A 330 11.98 30.40 -14.36
CA ASP A 330 12.48 29.08 -13.99
C ASP A 330 12.03 28.71 -12.56
N MET A 331 10.98 27.87 -12.49
CA MET A 331 10.48 27.32 -11.23
C MET A 331 11.50 26.42 -10.51
N TRP A 332 12.59 26.02 -11.16
CA TRP A 332 13.71 25.42 -10.46
C TRP A 332 14.28 26.41 -9.44
N ASP A 333 14.73 27.58 -9.87
CA ASP A 333 15.41 28.52 -8.98
C ASP A 333 14.45 29.14 -7.94
N VAL A 334 13.19 29.42 -8.32
CA VAL A 334 12.15 29.91 -7.40
C VAL A 334 11.88 28.97 -6.22
N LEU A 335 11.97 27.66 -6.44
CA LEU A 335 11.71 26.65 -5.42
C LEU A 335 12.96 26.20 -4.65
N GLN A 336 14.10 26.89 -4.85
CA GLN A 336 15.36 26.50 -4.22
C GLN A 336 15.35 26.52 -2.68
N PRO A 337 14.73 27.49 -1.97
CA PRO A 337 14.63 27.45 -0.51
C PRO A 337 13.90 26.20 0.00
N LEU A 338 12.82 25.82 -0.68
CA LEU A 338 12.06 24.59 -0.39
C LEU A 338 12.92 23.34 -0.60
N ARG A 339 13.76 23.30 -1.63
CA ARG A 339 14.70 22.18 -1.80
C ARG A 339 15.76 22.14 -0.72
N GLN A 340 16.32 23.27 -0.31
CA GLN A 340 17.32 23.34 0.76
C GLN A 340 16.76 22.86 2.10
N ALA A 341 15.47 23.08 2.39
CA ALA A 341 14.81 22.56 3.58
C ALA A 341 14.66 21.02 3.61
N ARG A 342 14.77 20.30 2.48
CA ARG A 342 14.51 18.86 2.39
C ARG A 342 15.62 18.00 3.01
N PRO A 343 15.29 16.95 3.79
CA PRO A 343 16.25 15.97 4.30
C PRO A 343 17.17 15.33 3.25
N ILE A 344 16.66 15.01 2.05
CA ILE A 344 17.51 14.41 1.00
C ILE A 344 18.64 15.34 0.52
N ASN A 345 18.49 16.65 0.73
CA ASN A 345 19.47 17.68 0.39
C ASN A 345 20.26 18.17 1.61
N GLY A 346 20.18 17.46 2.75
CA GLY A 346 20.81 17.84 4.02
C GLY A 346 20.00 18.80 4.90
N GLY A 347 18.80 19.19 4.47
CA GLY A 347 17.90 20.07 5.22
C GLY A 347 17.26 19.42 6.45
N SER A 348 16.70 20.26 7.33
CA SER A 348 16.08 19.86 8.60
C SER A 348 14.65 19.30 8.48
N ALA A 349 13.98 19.49 7.33
CA ALA A 349 12.53 19.49 7.13
C ALA A 349 11.75 20.58 7.91
N VAL A 350 12.38 21.30 8.83
CA VAL A 350 11.78 22.37 9.66
C VAL A 350 12.59 23.64 9.48
N ASP A 351 12.02 24.58 8.75
CA ASP A 351 12.56 25.92 8.55
C ASP A 351 11.46 26.92 8.97
N PRO A 352 11.56 27.52 10.17
CA PRO A 352 10.54 28.44 10.68
C PRO A 352 10.37 29.69 9.83
N ASP A 353 11.46 30.21 9.26
CA ASP A 353 11.45 31.42 8.44
C ASP A 353 10.74 31.14 7.12
N LEU A 354 11.07 30.02 6.47
CA LEU A 354 10.37 29.56 5.26
C LEU A 354 8.88 29.25 5.51
N VAL A 355 8.53 28.72 6.69
CA VAL A 355 7.13 28.52 7.10
C VAL A 355 6.41 29.87 7.29
N MET A 356 7.07 30.88 7.82
CA MET A 356 6.52 32.23 7.95
C MET A 356 6.37 32.92 6.58
N ASP A 357 7.35 32.79 5.68
CA ASP A 357 7.25 33.29 4.30
C ASP A 357 6.07 32.65 3.56
N LEU A 358 5.88 31.32 3.69
CA LEU A 358 4.73 30.62 3.11
C LEU A 358 3.38 31.08 3.67
N ARG A 359 3.32 31.50 4.94
CA ARG A 359 2.13 32.13 5.54
C ARG A 359 1.89 33.50 4.92
N LEU A 360 2.91 34.35 4.86
CA LEU A 360 2.83 35.71 4.32
C LEU A 360 2.44 35.74 2.83
N LEU A 361 3.01 34.84 2.03
CA LEU A 361 2.70 34.71 0.59
C LEU A 361 1.25 34.34 0.29
N ASN A 362 0.52 33.74 1.23
CA ASN A 362 -0.90 33.44 1.05
C ASN A 362 -1.78 34.70 1.21
N TYR A 363 -1.34 35.71 1.97
CA TYR A 363 -2.05 36.98 2.15
C TYR A 363 -1.80 38.00 1.03
N GLN A 364 -0.93 37.70 0.06
CA GLN A 364 -0.59 38.57 -1.07
C GLN A 364 -1.31 38.18 -2.38
N LEU A 365 -2.25 37.23 -2.31
CA LEU A 365 -3.00 36.71 -3.46
C LEU A 365 -4.51 37.02 -3.39
N ASP A 366 -4.95 37.71 -2.32
CA ASP A 366 -6.26 38.32 -2.15
C ASP A 366 -6.19 39.83 -2.49
#